data_AF-A0A1H6FQR9-F1
#
_entry.id   AF-A0A1H6FQR9-F1
#
_cell.length_a   1.000
_cell.length_b   1.000
_cell.length_c   1.000
_cell.angle_alpha   90.00
_cell.angle_beta   90.00
_cell.angle_gamma   90.00
#
_symmetry.space_group_name_H-M   'P 1'
#
loop_
_entity.id
_entity.type
_entity.pdbx_description
1 polymer ?
#
loop_
_entity_poly.entity_id
_entity_poly.type
_entity_poly.pdbx_seq_one_letter_code
_entity_poly.pdbx_strand_id
1 'polypeptide(L)' 'MYILGIVLNAGALVYAVTDDSPLFAVTFGLVMVYLGVRYWMVSNQ' A
#
# COMPACT_ATOMS: atom_id res chain seq x y z
N MET A 1 7.73 2.60 -11.56
CA MET A 1 7.83 3.24 -10.23
C MET A 1 6.60 2.97 -9.35
N TYR A 2 5.37 3.30 -9.77
CA TYR A 2 4.15 3.03 -8.97
C TYR A 2 3.96 1.54 -8.59
N ILE A 3 4.13 0.62 -9.54
CA ILE A 3 3.96 -0.81 -9.29
C ILE A 3 4.94 -1.33 -8.23
N LEU A 4 6.21 -0.93 -8.30
CA LEU A 4 7.22 -1.28 -7.29
C LEU A 4 6.84 -0.75 -5.90
N GLY A 5 6.40 0.51 -5.82
CA GLY A 5 5.93 1.09 -4.56
C GLY A 5 4.72 0.36 -3.97
N ILE A 6 3.76 -0.04 -4.82
CA ILE A 6 2.58 -0.82 -4.42
C ILE A 6 3.00 -2.21 -3.90
N VAL A 7 3.89 -2.91 -4.60
CA VAL A 7 4.36 -4.24 -4.19
C VAL A 7 5.10 -4.19 -2.86
N LEU A 8 6.00 -3.23 -2.68
CA LEU A 8 6.74 -3.05 -1.43
C LEU A 8 5.81 -2.68 -0.26
N ASN A 9 4.83 -1.81 -0.51
CA ASN A 9 3.86 -1.41 0.51
C ASN A 9 2.92 -2.56 0.89
N ALA A 10 2.48 -3.36 -0.08
CA ALA A 10 1.70 -4.56 0.16
C ALA A 10 2.49 -5.60 0.99
N GLY A 11 3.78 -5.78 0.72
CA GLY A 11 4.65 -6.65 1.52
C GLY A 11 4.77 -6.16 2.97
N ALA A 12 4.99 -4.85 3.18
CA ALA A 12 5.05 -4.26 4.51
C ALA A 12 3.70 -4.35 5.25
N LEU A 13 2.58 -4.22 4.53
CA LEU A 13 1.24 -4.39 5.08
C LEU A 13 1.00 -5.82 5.58
N VAL A 14 1.36 -6.82 4.77
CA VAL A 14 1.25 -8.23 5.16
C VAL A 14 2.11 -8.50 6.40
N TYR A 15 3.35 -8.01 6.42
CA TYR A 15 4.21 -8.14 7.59
C TYR A 15 3.60 -7.50 8.84
N ALA A 16 3.09 -6.27 8.73
CA ALA A 16 2.49 -5.56 9.87
C ALA A 16 1.26 -6.28 10.44
N VAL A 17 0.45 -6.89 9.56
CA VAL A 17 -0.69 -7.73 9.98
C VAL A 17 -0.21 -9.01 10.66
N THR A 18 0.86 -9.65 10.18
CA THR A 18 1.41 -10.86 10.82
C THR A 18 2.13 -10.60 12.14
N ASP A 19 2.62 -9.38 12.35
CA ASP A 19 3.31 -8.93 13.57
C ASP A 19 2.36 -8.33 14.62
N ASP A 20 1.03 -8.44 14.41
CA ASP A 20 -0.01 -7.86 15.28
C ASP A 20 0.23 -6.38 15.62
N SER A 21 0.68 -5.61 14.63
CA SER A 21 1.06 -4.19 14.78
C SER A 21 0.02 -3.26 14.12
N PRO A 22 -1.13 -2.99 14.79
CA PRO A 22 -2.30 -2.39 14.14
C PRO A 22 -2.08 -0.98 13.62
N LEU A 23 -1.24 -0.18 14.28
CA LEU A 23 -0.94 1.18 13.84
C LEU A 23 -0.18 1.19 12.50
N PHE A 24 0.76 0.25 12.32
CA PHE A 24 1.51 0.09 11.07
C PHE A 24 0.62 -0.51 9.98
N ALA A 25 -0.19 -1.52 10.31
CA ALA A 25 -1.13 -2.11 9.36
C ALA A 25 -2.13 -1.08 8.80
N VAL A 26 -2.71 -0.23 9.67
CA VAL A 26 -3.64 0.82 9.23
C VAL A 26 -2.95 1.86 8.35
N THR A 27 -1.75 2.31 8.72
CA THR A 27 -1.00 3.31 7.93
C THR A 27 -0.59 2.76 6.56
N PHE A 28 -0.08 1.53 6.48
CA PHE A 28 0.19 0.89 5.19
C PHE A 28 -1.09 0.66 4.39
N GLY A 29 -2.21 0.32 5.03
CA GLY A 29 -3.52 0.22 4.37
C GLY A 29 -3.96 1.54 3.72
N LEU A 30 -3.83 2.67 4.43
CA LEU A 30 -4.13 3.99 3.88
C LEU A 30 -3.22 4.36 2.70
N VAL A 31 -1.93 4.05 2.80
CA VAL A 31 -0.97 4.28 1.71
C VAL A 31 -1.31 3.41 0.50
N MET A 32 -1.69 2.15 0.70
CA MET A 32 -2.16 1.26 -0.37
C MET A 32 -3.35 1.87 -1.13
N VAL A 33 -4.34 2.41 -0.42
CA VAL A 33 -5.50 3.07 -1.04
C VAL A 33 -5.07 4.29 -1.86
N TYR A 34 -4.23 5.15 -1.31
CA TYR A 34 -3.72 6.33 -2.01
C TYR A 34 -2.96 5.95 -3.29
N LEU A 35 -2.05 4.98 -3.20
CA LEU A 35 -1.26 4.52 -4.34
C LEU A 35 -2.14 3.88 -5.40
N GLY A 36 -3.17 3.11 -5.00
CA GLY A 36 -4.14 2.53 -5.92
C GLY A 36 -4.94 3.58 -6.68
N VAL A 37 -5.48 4.57 -5.97
CA VAL A 37 -6.21 5.70 -6.57
C VAL A 37 -5.31 6.51 -7.50
N ARG A 38 -4.05 6.76 -7.10
CA ARG A 38 -3.10 7.50 -7.92
C ARG A 38 -2.67 6.71 -9.16
N TYR A 39 -2.44 5.41 -9.02
CA TYR A 39 -2.15 4.52 -10.14
C TYR A 39 -3.31 4.53 -11.14
N TRP A 40 -4.55 4.42 -10.65
CA TRP A 40 -5.75 4.50 -11.48
C TRP A 40 -5.80 5.80 -12.30
N MET A 41 -5.58 6.97 -11.67
CA MET A 41 -5.57 8.25 -12.39
C MET A 41 -4.52 8.30 -13.51
N VAL A 42 -3.34 7.71 -13.29
CA VAL A 42 -2.24 7.72 -14.27
C VAL A 42 -2.48 6.72 -15.39
N SER A 43 -3.03 5.54 -15.06
CA SER A 43 -3.30 4.48 -16.04
C SER A 43 -4.48 4.78 -16.97
N ASN A 44 -5.35 5.72 -16.58
CA ASN A 44 -6.54 6.09 -17.34
C ASN A 44 -6.36 7.39 -18.16
N GLN A 45 -5.11 7.83 -18.36
CA GLN A 45 -4.72 8.88 -19.31
C GLN A 45 -4.36 8.27 -20.66
#